data_AF-A0A967GUN8-F1
#
_entry.id   AF-A0A967GUN8-F1
#
_cell.length_a   1.000
_cell.length_b   1.000
_cell.length_c   1.000
_cell.angle_alpha   90.00
_cell.angle_beta   90.00
_cell.angle_gamma   90.00
#
_symmetry.space_group_name_H-M   'P 1'
#
loop_
_entity.id
_entity.type
_entity.pdbx_description
1 polymer ?
#
loop_
_entity_poly.entity_id
_entity_poly.type
_entity_poly.pdbx_seq_one_letter_code
_entity_poly.pdbx_strand_id
1 'polypeptide(L)'
;MAVVGAVLLIGYPIVLSLGAAPGFPAGDLSPEGNLAGVIDRAVLGAHMWQGAGGAFDPEGLLGTFPAVATVLIGLFVGDYLREEARGVPKAIGIVAAGSLLIGTGLLWATRFPLNKALWTSSYVLYTGGWAMVTLAALHWLIDVRGWRAWSKPLVVYGV
;
A
#
# COMPACT_ATOMS: atom_id res chain seq x y z
N MET A 1 16.35 3.58 3.96
CA MET A 1 15.08 3.18 3.30
C MET A 1 13.91 3.08 4.28
N ALA A 2 14.04 2.41 5.44
CA ALA A 2 12.93 2.31 6.40
C ALA A 2 12.42 3.68 6.91
N VAL A 3 13.34 4.62 7.20
CA VAL A 3 13.01 6.00 7.60
C VAL A 3 12.17 6.70 6.53
N VAL A 4 12.50 6.52 5.25
CA VAL A 4 11.76 7.12 4.13
C VAL A 4 10.32 6.60 4.13
N GLY A 5 10.13 5.28 4.23
CA GLY A 5 8.79 4.68 4.31
C GLY A 5 7.97 5.22 5.49
N ALA A 6 8.58 5.35 6.67
CA ALA A 6 7.92 5.90 7.85
C ALA A 6 7.54 7.38 7.67
N VAL A 7 8.44 8.19 7.13
CA VAL A 7 8.19 9.61 6.83
C VAL A 7 7.05 9.76 5.83
N LEU A 8 6.99 8.93 4.79
CA LEU A 8 5.90 8.97 3.81
C LEU A 8 4.56 8.59 4.46
N LEU A 9 4.53 7.51 5.25
CA LEU A 9 3.31 7.02 5.90
C LEU A 9 2.75 7.97 6.97
N ILE A 10 3.62 8.70 7.68
CA ILE A 10 3.22 9.67 8.72
C ILE A 10 2.98 11.06 8.13
N GLY A 11 3.83 11.51 7.20
CA GLY A 11 3.74 12.83 6.60
C GLY A 11 2.53 12.99 5.68
N TYR A 12 2.22 11.96 4.89
CA TYR A 12 1.08 11.98 3.97
C TYR A 12 -0.28 12.32 4.63
N PRO A 13 -0.72 11.63 5.70
CA PRO A 13 -1.98 11.95 6.35
C PRO A 13 -1.96 13.31 7.03
N ILE A 14 -0.80 13.82 7.46
CA ILE A 14 -0.68 15.18 8.00
C ILE A 14 -0.97 16.20 6.89
N VAL A 15 -0.34 16.05 5.72
CA VAL A 15 -0.58 16.95 4.57
C VAL A 15 -2.05 16.96 4.18
N LEU A 16 -2.68 15.79 4.06
CA LEU A 16 -4.09 15.70 3.73
C LEU A 16 -5.02 16.20 4.85
N SER A 17 -4.64 16.05 6.13
CA SER A 17 -5.45 16.51 7.25
C SER A 17 -5.41 18.03 7.47
N LEU A 18 -4.37 18.71 6.95
CA LEU A 18 -4.21 20.16 7.09
C LEU A 18 -4.81 20.96 5.94
N GLY A 19 -5.03 20.33 4.78
CA GLY A 19 -5.62 20.98 3.61
C GLY A 19 -6.97 20.39 3.23
N ALA A 20 -7.64 21.08 2.30
CA ALA A 20 -8.88 20.67 1.66
C ALA A 20 -9.12 21.54 0.42
N ALA A 21 -10.15 21.20 -0.36
CA ALA A 21 -10.65 22.06 -1.42
C ALA A 21 -11.30 23.34 -0.86
N PRO A 22 -11.32 24.44 -1.64
CA PRO A 22 -11.99 25.67 -1.22
C PRO A 22 -13.45 25.42 -0.84
N GLY A 23 -13.85 25.84 0.35
CA GLY A 23 -15.22 25.65 0.88
C GLY A 23 -15.44 24.36 1.66
N PHE A 24 -14.44 23.48 1.78
CA PHE A 24 -14.49 22.23 2.55
C PHE A 24 -13.66 22.31 3.83
N PRO A 25 -14.01 21.54 4.89
CA PRO A 25 -13.23 21.50 6.12
C PRO A 25 -11.86 20.83 5.90
N ALA A 26 -10.84 21.24 6.65
CA ALA A 26 -9.51 20.63 6.59
C ALA A 26 -9.59 19.11 6.91
N GLY A 27 -8.92 18.30 6.10
CA GLY A 27 -8.97 16.84 6.23
C GLY A 27 -10.20 16.17 5.62
N ASP A 28 -10.99 16.89 4.83
CA ASP A 28 -12.04 16.29 4.01
C ASP A 28 -11.41 15.31 3.00
N LEU A 29 -11.93 14.07 2.97
CA LEU A 29 -11.48 12.99 2.07
C LEU A 29 -12.54 12.62 1.03
N SER A 30 -13.62 13.40 0.92
CA SER A 30 -14.63 13.26 -0.13
C SER A 30 -14.03 13.55 -1.50
N PRO A 31 -14.61 13.00 -2.59
CA PRO A 31 -14.10 13.22 -3.94
C PRO A 31 -13.91 14.70 -4.29
N GLU A 32 -14.83 15.57 -3.87
CA GLU A 32 -14.82 17.01 -4.17
C GLU A 32 -13.95 17.81 -3.20
N GLY A 33 -13.95 17.42 -1.92
CA GLY A 33 -13.34 18.16 -0.82
C GLY A 33 -11.86 17.88 -0.58
N ASN A 34 -11.32 16.79 -1.12
CA ASN A 34 -9.97 16.36 -0.79
C ASN A 34 -8.86 17.20 -1.43
N LEU A 35 -7.76 17.39 -0.68
CA LEU A 35 -6.60 18.16 -1.13
C LEU A 35 -5.89 17.53 -2.34
N ALA A 36 -5.88 16.19 -2.45
CA ALA A 36 -5.23 15.53 -3.59
C ALA A 36 -5.88 15.94 -4.91
N GLY A 37 -7.22 15.93 -4.98
CA GLY A 37 -7.97 16.38 -6.15
C GLY A 37 -7.75 17.86 -6.50
N VAL A 38 -7.47 18.73 -5.52
CA VAL A 38 -7.08 20.13 -5.78
C VAL A 38 -5.76 20.19 -6.52
N ILE A 39 -4.75 19.44 -6.06
CA ILE A 39 -3.42 19.41 -6.66
C ILE A 39 -3.47 18.73 -8.03
N ASP A 40 -4.19 17.61 -8.16
CA ASP A 40 -4.33 16.89 -9.43
C ASP A 40 -4.99 17.79 -10.48
N ARG A 41 -6.06 18.52 -10.13
CA ARG A 41 -6.69 19.49 -11.05
C ARG A 41 -5.75 20.62 -11.46
N ALA A 42 -4.96 21.12 -10.52
CA ALA A 42 -4.04 22.23 -10.79
C ALA A 42 -2.86 21.81 -11.68
N VAL A 43 -2.40 20.57 -11.59
CA VAL A 43 -1.20 20.10 -12.30
C VAL A 43 -1.53 19.26 -13.53
N LEU A 44 -2.46 18.31 -13.43
CA LEU A 44 -2.80 17.36 -14.51
C LEU A 44 -3.90 17.90 -15.42
N GLY A 45 -4.85 18.66 -14.87
CA GLY A 45 -5.94 19.31 -15.62
C GLY A 45 -6.73 18.32 -16.48
N ALA A 46 -6.69 18.49 -17.81
CA ALA A 46 -7.44 17.66 -18.76
C ALA A 46 -6.95 16.19 -18.84
N HIS A 47 -5.77 15.88 -18.31
CA HIS A 47 -5.20 14.52 -18.35
C HIS A 47 -5.65 13.65 -17.17
N MET A 48 -6.41 14.20 -16.23
CA MET A 48 -6.93 13.42 -15.11
C MET A 48 -7.88 12.32 -15.58
N TRP A 49 -7.91 11.24 -14.81
CA TRP A 49 -8.93 10.23 -14.92
C TRP A 49 -10.34 10.85 -14.83
N GLN A 50 -11.17 10.61 -15.84
CA GLN A 50 -12.51 11.20 -15.96
C GLN A 50 -13.58 10.43 -15.16
N GLY A 51 -13.22 9.31 -14.54
CA GLY A 51 -14.10 8.63 -13.60
C GLY A 51 -14.34 9.47 -12.34
N ALA A 52 -15.37 9.12 -11.58
CA ALA A 52 -15.83 9.92 -10.42
C ALA A 52 -16.06 11.41 -10.74
N GLY A 53 -16.43 11.74 -11.98
CA GLY A 53 -16.72 13.11 -12.42
C GLY A 53 -15.49 14.02 -12.54
N GLY A 54 -14.28 13.46 -12.60
CA GLY A 54 -13.03 14.25 -12.64
C GLY A 54 -12.71 14.95 -11.32
N ALA A 55 -13.22 14.44 -10.21
CA ALA A 55 -13.04 15.04 -8.90
C ALA A 55 -11.62 14.84 -8.32
N PHE A 56 -10.93 13.75 -8.66
CA PHE A 56 -9.52 13.51 -8.31
C PHE A 56 -8.96 12.39 -9.19
N ASP A 57 -7.63 12.24 -9.22
CA ASP A 57 -6.99 11.13 -9.92
C ASP A 57 -6.52 10.05 -8.92
N PRO A 58 -7.00 8.79 -9.02
CA PRO A 58 -6.55 7.70 -8.15
C PRO A 58 -5.03 7.41 -8.23
N GLU A 59 -4.40 7.78 -9.34
CA GLU A 59 -2.95 7.68 -9.58
C GLU A 59 -2.30 9.08 -9.56
N GLY A 60 -2.95 10.03 -8.90
CA GLY A 60 -2.51 11.41 -8.74
C GLY A 60 -1.20 11.58 -7.97
N LEU A 61 -0.71 12.81 -7.96
CA LEU A 61 0.63 13.13 -7.48
C LEU A 61 0.80 12.81 -6.00
N LEU A 62 -0.19 13.18 -5.18
CA LEU A 62 -0.13 12.94 -3.75
C LEU A 62 -0.25 11.46 -3.40
N GLY A 63 -1.07 10.69 -4.13
CA GLY A 63 -1.23 9.24 -3.92
C GLY A 63 0.03 8.43 -4.24
N THR A 64 0.94 8.97 -5.05
CA THR A 64 2.21 8.33 -5.41
C THR A 64 3.15 8.20 -4.20
N PHE A 65 3.13 9.14 -3.24
CA PHE A 65 3.98 9.09 -2.05
C PHE A 65 3.74 7.86 -1.15
N PRO A 66 2.51 7.58 -0.69
CA PRO A 66 2.24 6.36 0.06
C PRO A 66 2.39 5.09 -0.81
N ALA A 67 2.20 5.17 -2.14
CA ALA A 67 2.47 4.04 -3.03
C ALA A 67 3.96 3.62 -3.02
N VAL A 68 4.89 4.57 -2.91
CA VAL A 68 6.32 4.25 -2.69
C VAL A 68 6.52 3.45 -1.40
N ALA A 69 5.78 3.76 -0.33
CA ALA A 69 5.86 2.98 0.90
C ALA A 69 5.37 1.52 0.69
N THR A 70 4.37 1.29 -0.16
CA THR A 70 3.95 -0.07 -0.55
C THR A 70 5.10 -0.83 -1.23
N VAL A 71 5.81 -0.18 -2.16
CA VAL A 71 6.97 -0.78 -2.84
C VAL A 71 8.09 -1.10 -1.85
N LEU A 72 8.37 -0.20 -0.91
CA LEU A 72 9.39 -0.41 0.12
C LEU A 72 9.05 -1.59 1.03
N ILE A 73 7.78 -1.79 1.41
CA ILE A 73 7.33 -2.98 2.15
C ILE A 73 7.68 -4.25 1.37
N GLY A 74 7.35 -4.28 0.07
CA GLY A 74 7.67 -5.42 -0.80
C GLY A 74 9.17 -5.68 -0.91
N LEU A 75 9.97 -4.61 -1.04
CA LEU A 75 11.43 -4.69 -1.12
C LEU A 75 12.04 -5.29 0.15
N PHE A 76 11.62 -4.84 1.34
CA PHE A 76 12.12 -5.39 2.60
C PHE A 76 11.78 -6.86 2.78
N VAL A 77 10.57 -7.27 2.39
CA VAL A 77 10.14 -8.68 2.49
C VAL A 77 10.88 -9.54 1.48
N GLY A 78 11.11 -9.02 0.27
CA GLY A 78 11.93 -9.67 -0.76
C GLY A 78 13.38 -9.87 -0.31
N ASP A 79 13.99 -8.86 0.30
CA ASP A 79 15.34 -8.94 0.87
C ASP A 79 15.40 -9.99 1.99
N TYR A 80 14.43 -9.97 2.91
CA TYR A 80 14.32 -10.97 3.97
C TYR A 80 14.15 -12.38 3.41
N LEU A 81 13.40 -12.55 2.31
CA LEU A 81 13.27 -13.85 1.64
C LEU A 81 14.58 -14.36 1.03
N ARG A 82 15.42 -13.45 0.52
CA ARG A 82 16.73 -13.78 -0.11
C ARG A 82 17.80 -14.23 0.88
N GLU A 83 17.67 -13.90 2.16
CA GLU A 83 18.63 -14.33 3.19
C GLU A 83 18.78 -15.87 3.25
N GLU A 84 19.96 -16.35 3.63
CA GLU A 84 20.34 -17.77 3.53
C GLU A 84 19.49 -18.70 4.41
N ALA A 85 18.85 -18.18 5.46
CA ALA A 85 17.92 -18.91 6.30
C ALA A 85 16.70 -19.40 5.49
N ARG A 86 16.33 -20.67 5.61
CA ARG A 86 15.22 -21.28 4.84
C ARG A 86 14.21 -21.94 5.76
N GLY A 87 12.97 -22.09 5.26
CA GLY A 87 11.98 -22.97 5.86
C GLY A 87 10.88 -22.26 6.66
N VAL A 88 10.19 -23.04 7.49
CA VAL A 88 9.03 -22.61 8.27
C VAL A 88 9.27 -21.36 9.14
N PRO A 89 10.41 -21.18 9.84
CA PRO A 89 10.63 -20.00 10.68
C PRO A 89 10.54 -18.68 9.90
N LYS A 90 11.03 -18.67 8.65
CA LYS A 90 10.96 -17.49 7.77
C LYS A 90 9.53 -17.16 7.39
N ALA A 91 8.74 -18.16 7.02
CA ALA A 91 7.31 -17.98 6.75
C ALA A 91 6.57 -17.43 7.99
N ILE A 92 6.87 -17.96 9.19
CA ILE A 92 6.29 -17.47 10.45
C ILE A 92 6.67 -16.00 10.68
N GLY A 93 7.93 -15.62 10.47
CA GLY A 93 8.38 -14.23 10.61
C GLY A 93 7.62 -13.26 9.69
N ILE A 94 7.43 -13.63 8.42
CA ILE A 94 6.68 -12.82 7.46
C ILE A 94 5.20 -12.74 7.84
N VAL A 95 4.57 -13.85 8.28
CA VAL A 95 3.18 -13.84 8.77
C VAL A 95 3.04 -12.95 9.99
N ALA A 96 3.96 -13.02 10.96
CA ALA A 96 3.92 -12.20 12.15
C ALA A 96 4.04 -10.71 11.81
N ALA A 97 5.02 -10.34 10.98
CA ALA A 97 5.18 -8.96 10.52
C ALA A 97 3.97 -8.47 9.70
N GLY A 98 3.45 -9.31 8.79
CA GLY A 98 2.27 -8.98 7.99
C GLY A 98 1.01 -8.80 8.84
N SER A 99 0.82 -9.67 9.85
CA SER A 99 -0.29 -9.56 10.80
C SER A 99 -0.19 -8.29 11.65
N LEU A 100 1.04 -7.90 12.05
CA LEU A 100 1.27 -6.64 12.74
C LEU A 100 0.90 -5.45 11.84
N LEU A 101 1.31 -5.44 10.57
CA LEU A 101 0.93 -4.39 9.62
C LEU A 101 -0.59 -4.32 9.41
N ILE A 102 -1.28 -5.46 9.29
CA ILE A 102 -2.74 -5.52 9.20
C ILE A 102 -3.36 -4.86 10.45
N GLY A 103 -2.93 -5.25 11.64
CA GLY A 103 -3.42 -4.70 12.90
C GLY A 103 -3.16 -3.19 13.03
N THR A 104 -1.96 -2.73 12.69
CA THR A 104 -1.62 -1.31 12.67
C THR A 104 -2.44 -0.55 11.64
N GLY A 105 -2.65 -1.10 10.43
CA GLY A 105 -3.47 -0.49 9.39
C GLY A 105 -4.93 -0.33 9.82
N LEU A 106 -5.51 -1.34 10.47
CA LEU A 106 -6.87 -1.28 11.03
C LEU A 106 -6.98 -0.29 12.18
N LEU A 107 -5.99 -0.26 13.09
CA LEU A 107 -5.97 0.72 14.18
C LEU A 107 -5.85 2.14 13.62
N TRP A 108 -4.99 2.35 12.63
CA TRP A 108 -4.81 3.64 11.96
C TRP A 108 -6.08 4.07 11.21
N ALA A 109 -6.84 3.11 10.66
CA ALA A 109 -8.09 3.36 9.96
C ALA A 109 -9.15 4.05 10.82
N THR A 110 -9.06 3.94 12.15
CA THR A 110 -9.96 4.67 13.08
C THR A 110 -9.78 6.20 13.00
N ARG A 111 -8.61 6.68 12.58
CA ARG A 111 -8.31 8.11 12.44
C ARG A 111 -8.16 8.57 11.00
N PHE A 112 -7.65 7.71 10.14
CA PHE A 112 -7.45 7.97 8.71
C PHE A 112 -7.92 6.76 7.90
N PRO A 113 -9.14 6.80 7.33
CA PRO A 113 -9.84 5.62 6.79
C PRO A 113 -9.07 4.84 5.72
N LEU A 114 -9.39 3.54 5.60
CA LEU A 114 -8.93 2.73 4.47
C LEU A 114 -9.57 3.26 3.18
N ASN A 115 -8.78 3.90 2.34
CA ASN A 115 -9.25 4.46 1.08
C ASN A 115 -8.21 4.16 -0.01
N LYS A 116 -8.59 3.23 -0.89
CA LYS A 116 -7.78 2.83 -2.05
C LYS A 116 -7.58 3.99 -3.03
N ALA A 117 -8.62 4.79 -3.25
CA ALA A 117 -8.62 5.82 -4.28
C ALA A 117 -7.67 6.98 -3.93
N LEU A 118 -7.49 7.26 -2.64
CA LEU A 118 -6.48 8.21 -2.14
C LEU A 118 -5.20 7.51 -1.65
N TRP A 119 -5.04 6.22 -1.91
CA TRP A 119 -3.90 5.41 -1.48
C TRP A 119 -3.48 5.64 -0.02
N THR A 120 -4.43 5.63 0.92
CA THR A 120 -4.17 6.10 2.29
C THR A 120 -3.12 5.27 3.03
N SER A 121 -2.39 5.89 3.97
CA SER A 121 -1.37 5.18 4.77
C SER A 121 -1.92 3.95 5.50
N SER A 122 -3.14 4.04 6.03
CA SER A 122 -3.83 2.89 6.65
C SER A 122 -4.10 1.79 5.63
N TYR A 123 -4.51 2.15 4.41
CA TYR A 123 -4.68 1.22 3.30
C TYR A 123 -3.35 0.55 2.92
N VAL A 124 -2.26 1.31 2.80
CA VAL A 124 -0.91 0.77 2.51
C VAL A 124 -0.48 -0.29 3.52
N LEU A 125 -0.62 0.00 4.82
CA LEU A 125 -0.28 -0.93 5.89
C LEU A 125 -1.16 -2.18 5.84
N TYR A 126 -2.47 -1.98 5.67
CA TYR A 126 -3.44 -3.07 5.66
C TYR A 126 -3.23 -4.02 4.47
N THR A 127 -3.16 -3.50 3.24
CA THR A 127 -2.97 -4.33 2.06
C THR A 127 -1.56 -4.86 1.94
N GLY A 128 -0.55 -4.10 2.37
CA GLY A 128 0.83 -4.57 2.45
C GLY A 128 0.96 -5.77 3.39
N GLY A 129 0.32 -5.72 4.56
CA GLY A 129 0.29 -6.85 5.49
C GLY A 129 -0.42 -8.08 4.93
N TRP A 130 -1.55 -7.91 4.22
CA TRP A 130 -2.20 -9.04 3.52
C TRP A 130 -1.30 -9.63 2.43
N ALA A 131 -0.64 -8.79 1.62
CA ALA A 131 0.30 -9.26 0.62
C ALA A 131 1.45 -10.08 1.24
N MET A 132 1.96 -9.66 2.41
CA MET A 132 2.96 -10.40 3.17
C MET A 132 2.46 -11.77 3.63
N VAL A 133 1.26 -11.83 4.21
CA VAL A 133 0.67 -13.10 4.67
C VAL A 133 0.45 -14.05 3.49
N THR A 134 -0.07 -13.55 2.37
CA THR A 134 -0.23 -14.33 1.14
C THR A 134 1.12 -14.82 0.61
N LEU A 135 2.14 -13.97 0.56
CA LEU A 135 3.47 -14.33 0.12
C LEU A 135 4.10 -15.40 1.02
N ALA A 136 3.94 -15.29 2.35
CA ALA A 136 4.42 -16.29 3.29
C ALA A 136 3.74 -17.65 3.10
N ALA A 137 2.43 -17.65 2.83
CA ALA A 137 1.68 -18.87 2.51
C ALA A 137 2.18 -19.52 1.22
N LEU A 138 2.43 -18.72 0.18
CA LEU A 138 3.00 -19.20 -1.09
C LEU A 138 4.41 -19.77 -0.90
N HIS A 139 5.29 -19.06 -0.19
CA HIS A 139 6.64 -19.53 0.14
C HIS A 139 6.60 -20.88 0.87
N TRP A 140 5.74 -20.99 1.88
CA TRP A 140 5.58 -22.25 2.60
C TRP A 140 5.03 -23.39 1.72
N LEU A 141 4.08 -23.11 0.85
CA LEU A 141 3.47 -24.11 -0.02
C LEU A 141 4.44 -24.63 -1.09
N ILE A 142 5.18 -23.73 -1.72
CA ILE A 142 6.03 -24.00 -2.89
C ILE A 142 7.45 -24.40 -2.47
N ASP A 143 8.06 -23.65 -1.55
CA ASP A 143 9.48 -23.80 -1.21
C ASP A 143 9.69 -24.74 -0.04
N VAL A 144 8.78 -24.76 0.94
CA VAL A 144 8.89 -25.64 2.11
C VAL A 144 8.21 -26.98 1.87
N ARG A 145 6.98 -26.99 1.35
CA ARG A 145 6.23 -28.24 1.08
C ARG A 145 6.47 -28.83 -0.30
N GLY A 146 7.15 -28.10 -1.20
CA GLY A 146 7.46 -28.60 -2.54
C GLY A 146 6.24 -28.80 -3.45
N TRP A 147 5.08 -28.24 -3.12
CA TRP A 147 3.87 -28.42 -3.90
C TRP A 147 3.91 -27.53 -5.14
N ARG A 148 4.60 -28.00 -6.18
CA ARG A 148 4.89 -27.26 -7.42
C ARG A 148 4.05 -27.69 -8.61
N ALA A 149 3.20 -28.70 -8.46
CA ALA A 149 2.43 -29.25 -9.57
C ALA A 149 1.45 -28.23 -10.18
N TRP A 150 0.84 -27.40 -9.33
CA TRP A 150 -0.10 -26.35 -9.74
C TRP A 150 0.59 -25.09 -10.31
N SER A 151 1.87 -24.87 -9.99
CA SER A 151 2.64 -23.73 -10.51
C SER A 151 3.28 -24.00 -11.88
N LYS A 152 3.25 -25.25 -12.38
CA LYS A 152 3.84 -25.62 -13.67
C LYS A 152 3.38 -24.75 -14.85
N PRO A 153 2.09 -24.42 -15.04
CA PRO A 153 1.68 -23.55 -16.13
C PRO A 153 2.31 -22.15 -16.03
N LEU A 154 2.45 -21.60 -14.82
CA LEU A 154 3.04 -20.28 -14.57
C LEU A 154 4.54 -20.28 -14.91
N VAL A 155 5.25 -21.33 -14.49
CA VAL A 155 6.68 -21.51 -14.77
C VAL A 155 6.96 -21.65 -16.27
N VAL A 156 6.07 -22.31 -17.02
CA VAL A 156 6.20 -22.46 -18.49
C VAL A 156 6.09 -21.13 -19.22
N TYR A 157 5.30 -20.17 -18.70
CA TYR A 157 5.23 -18.81 -19.23
C TYR A 157 6.39 -17.89 -18.76
N GLY A 158 7.37 -18.44 -18.02
CA GLY A 158 8.54 -17.70 -17.55
C GLY A 158 8.34 -16.94 -16.25
N VAL A 159 7.33 -17.30 -15.45
CA VAL A 159 7.05 -16.71 -14.12
C VAL A 159 7.38 -17.68 -13.00
#